data_AF-A0A924Y2N7-F1
#
_entry.id   AF-A0A924Y2N7-F1
#
_cell.length_a   1.000
_cell.length_b   1.000
_cell.length_c   1.000
_cell.angle_alpha   90.00
_cell.angle_beta   90.00
_cell.angle_gamma   90.00
#
_symmetry.space_group_name_H-M   'P 1'
#
loop_
_entity.id
_entity.type
_entity.pdbx_description
1 polymer ?
#
loop_
_entity_poly.entity_id
_entity_poly.type
_entity_poly.pdbx_seq_one_letter_code
_entity_poly.pdbx_strand_id
1 'polypeptide(L)'
;MRIIIKPVGAIFLVIALVTLAGLLFTKSRPAKIADAATTSGNPKSRSTRISGAGKSVINPESTKWNLVTQPPAQAAMEDTIVEELPGTNKHAVHLTVSQVDPAKFWSAQMIKEVPQDVMSGKEMVVHFWGRSLQSTPVWLIFEEGKSPHTPELQQKVTLTPEWKQYELPFRTTRDHIAPHANFCIKAGIQPGEIEVAGIYVDSE
;
A
#
# COMPACT_ATOMS: atom_id res chain seq x y z
N MET A 1 -26.88 56.24 0.47
CA MET A 1 -26.82 54.77 0.55
C MET A 1 -25.96 54.28 -0.63
N ARG A 2 -24.70 53.91 -0.39
CA ARG A 2 -23.72 53.59 -1.44
C ARG A 2 -23.70 52.08 -1.69
N ILE A 3 -23.98 51.69 -2.92
CA ILE A 3 -23.92 50.32 -3.42
C ILE A 3 -22.47 50.07 -3.86
N ILE A 4 -21.81 49.05 -3.29
CA ILE A 4 -20.46 48.62 -3.67
C ILE A 4 -20.61 47.32 -4.46
N ILE A 5 -20.36 47.38 -5.77
CA ILE A 5 -20.30 46.23 -6.68
C ILE A 5 -18.85 45.74 -6.67
N LYS A 6 -18.60 44.48 -6.28
CA LYS A 6 -17.28 43.84 -6.40
C LYS A 6 -17.16 43.16 -7.77
N PRO A 7 -15.99 43.24 -8.44
CA PRO A 7 -15.79 42.62 -9.75
C PRO A 7 -15.62 41.10 -9.64
N VAL A 8 -16.25 40.40 -10.59
CA VAL A 8 -16.15 38.96 -10.85
C VAL A 8 -14.78 38.68 -11.47
N GLY A 9 -13.96 37.88 -10.79
CA GLY A 9 -12.65 37.45 -11.24
C GLY A 9 -12.74 36.41 -12.36
N ALA A 10 -11.83 36.55 -13.33
CA ALA A 10 -11.87 35.95 -14.65
C ALA A 10 -11.75 34.42 -14.68
N ILE A 11 -12.57 33.83 -15.56
CA ILE A 11 -12.51 32.44 -16.02
C ILE A 11 -11.31 32.30 -16.97
N PHE A 12 -10.30 31.53 -16.57
CA PHE A 12 -9.28 31.04 -17.51
C PHE A 12 -9.73 29.69 -18.06
N LEU A 13 -10.34 29.73 -19.24
CA LEU A 13 -10.64 28.56 -20.05
C LEU A 13 -9.40 28.22 -20.89
N VAL A 14 -8.63 27.21 -20.47
CA VAL A 14 -7.54 26.65 -21.28
C VAL A 14 -8.13 25.57 -22.20
N ILE A 15 -8.36 25.93 -23.45
CA ILE A 15 -8.70 25.00 -24.53
C ILE A 15 -7.40 24.36 -25.01
N ALA A 16 -7.12 23.14 -24.58
CA ALA A 16 -6.10 22.31 -25.20
C ALA A 16 -6.72 21.54 -26.38
N LEU A 17 -6.52 22.10 -27.57
CA LEU A 17 -6.77 21.44 -28.85
C LEU A 17 -5.61 20.45 -29.08
N VAL A 18 -5.87 19.14 -29.03
CA VAL A 18 -4.92 18.14 -29.54
C VAL A 18 -5.61 17.35 -30.64
N THR A 19 -5.27 17.71 -31.87
CA THR A 19 -5.65 17.01 -33.10
C THR A 19 -4.39 16.45 -33.72
N LEU A 20 -4.21 15.12 -33.74
CA LEU A 20 -3.41 14.41 -34.75
C LEU A 20 -3.76 12.91 -34.66
N ALA A 21 -4.65 12.43 -35.53
CA ALA A 21 -4.32 11.85 -36.85
C ALA A 21 -3.48 10.58 -36.73
N GLY A 22 -4.13 9.46 -37.05
CA GLY A 22 -3.61 8.12 -36.82
C GLY A 22 -2.58 7.64 -37.83
N LEU A 23 -2.15 6.39 -37.62
CA LEU A 23 -1.73 5.50 -38.70
C LEU A 23 -1.90 4.05 -38.24
N LEU A 24 -2.83 3.37 -38.89
CA LEU A 24 -2.98 1.93 -38.88
C LEU A 24 -1.71 1.29 -39.48
N PHE A 25 -1.03 0.45 -38.71
CA PHE A 25 -0.08 -0.52 -39.25
C PHE A 25 -0.45 -1.92 -38.77
N THR A 26 -1.34 -2.56 -39.53
CA THR A 26 -1.57 -4.01 -39.46
C THR A 26 -0.41 -4.69 -40.19
N LYS A 27 0.55 -5.27 -39.44
CA LYS A 27 1.53 -6.19 -40.02
C LYS A 27 1.27 -7.60 -39.53
N SER A 28 0.52 -8.34 -40.35
CA SER A 28 0.42 -9.79 -40.32
C SER A 28 1.82 -10.43 -40.29
N ARG A 29 2.06 -11.34 -39.36
CA ARG A 29 3.22 -12.24 -39.37
C ARG A 29 2.74 -13.68 -39.52
N PRO A 30 3.39 -14.48 -40.38
CA PRO A 30 3.01 -15.86 -40.61
C PRO A 30 3.41 -16.76 -39.44
N ALA A 31 2.61 -17.81 -39.25
CA ALA A 31 2.86 -18.92 -38.36
C ALA A 31 4.20 -19.60 -38.66
N LYS A 32 4.95 -19.92 -37.60
CA LYS A 32 6.06 -20.88 -37.66
C LYS A 32 5.80 -21.96 -36.61
N ILE A 33 5.46 -23.14 -37.11
CA ILE A 33 5.46 -24.43 -36.43
C ILE A 33 6.92 -24.89 -36.35
N ALA A 34 7.39 -25.32 -35.17
CA ALA A 34 8.17 -26.55 -34.99
C ALA A 34 8.60 -26.73 -33.53
N ASP A 35 8.53 -27.98 -33.12
CA ASP A 35 8.78 -28.57 -31.82
C ASP A 35 10.20 -28.34 -31.27
N ALA A 36 10.29 -28.21 -29.94
CA ALA A 36 11.44 -28.68 -29.18
C ALA A 36 11.01 -29.01 -27.75
N ALA A 37 11.16 -30.29 -27.40
CA ALA A 37 11.00 -30.85 -26.07
C ALA A 37 11.77 -30.03 -25.02
N THR A 38 11.08 -29.64 -23.95
CA THR A 38 11.73 -29.15 -22.72
C THR A 38 11.23 -29.97 -21.54
N THR A 39 12.18 -30.70 -20.98
CA THR A 39 12.13 -31.49 -19.76
C THR A 39 11.40 -30.76 -18.65
N SER A 40 10.31 -31.38 -18.15
CA SER A 40 9.62 -31.02 -16.91
C SER A 40 10.55 -31.27 -15.72
N GLY A 41 11.43 -30.32 -15.45
CA GLY A 41 12.15 -30.21 -14.20
C GLY A 41 11.28 -29.44 -13.23
N ASN A 42 10.55 -30.16 -12.38
CA ASN A 42 9.83 -29.62 -11.23
C ASN A 42 10.74 -28.63 -10.47
N PRO A 43 10.49 -27.30 -10.51
CA PRO A 43 11.23 -26.38 -9.68
C PRO A 43 10.77 -26.65 -8.26
N LYS A 44 11.54 -27.48 -7.55
CA LYS A 44 11.55 -27.46 -6.08
C LYS A 44 11.78 -26.00 -5.72
N SER A 45 10.71 -25.32 -5.34
CA SER A 45 10.73 -23.99 -4.77
C SER A 45 11.75 -24.03 -3.66
N ARG A 46 12.94 -23.54 -3.97
CA ARG A 46 14.08 -23.51 -3.06
C ARG A 46 13.79 -22.32 -2.18
N SER A 47 12.90 -22.54 -1.21
CA SER A 47 12.74 -21.65 -0.06
C SER A 47 14.11 -21.53 0.57
N THR A 48 14.78 -20.42 0.28
CA THR A 48 16.02 -20.04 0.91
C THR A 48 15.67 -19.87 2.38
N ARG A 49 15.97 -20.89 3.19
CA ARG A 49 15.95 -20.75 4.64
C ARG A 49 16.99 -19.69 4.99
N ILE A 50 16.51 -18.46 5.21
CA ILE A 50 17.24 -17.46 5.98
C ILE A 50 17.30 -18.05 7.39
N SER A 51 18.41 -18.70 7.70
CA SER A 51 18.61 -19.41 8.96
C SER A 51 18.75 -18.39 10.09
N GLY A 52 17.79 -18.39 11.02
CA GLY A 52 17.91 -17.79 12.35
C GLY A 52 17.00 -16.61 12.68
N ALA A 53 16.26 -16.08 11.71
CA ALA A 53 15.32 -14.97 11.92
C ALA A 53 13.89 -15.50 12.13
N GLY A 54 13.09 -14.79 12.94
CA GLY A 54 11.70 -15.13 13.24
C GLY A 54 10.88 -15.53 12.00
N LYS A 55 9.87 -16.37 12.20
CA LYS A 55 8.99 -16.76 11.08
C LYS A 55 8.16 -15.55 10.68
N SER A 56 8.47 -14.95 9.53
CA SER A 56 7.70 -13.84 9.02
C SER A 56 6.28 -14.30 8.64
N VAL A 57 5.26 -13.61 9.16
CA VAL A 57 3.85 -13.96 8.93
C VAL A 57 3.27 -13.27 7.69
N ILE A 58 3.91 -12.22 7.18
CA ILE A 58 3.60 -11.57 5.90
C ILE A 58 4.79 -11.75 4.95
N ASN A 59 4.54 -12.23 3.72
CA ASN A 59 5.60 -12.33 2.71
C ASN A 59 6.00 -10.92 2.23
N PRO A 60 7.26 -10.48 2.40
CA PRO A 60 7.74 -9.17 1.95
C PRO A 60 7.70 -8.97 0.43
N GLU A 61 7.63 -10.05 -0.36
CA GLU A 61 7.48 -9.99 -1.82
C GLU A 61 6.02 -9.82 -2.27
N SER A 62 5.05 -10.03 -1.36
CA SER A 62 3.66 -9.80 -1.69
C SER A 62 3.39 -8.30 -1.73
N THR A 63 3.25 -7.74 -2.92
CA THR A 63 2.84 -6.33 -3.12
C THR A 63 1.32 -6.16 -3.06
N LYS A 64 0.54 -7.23 -2.95
CA LYS A 64 -0.93 -7.10 -3.04
C LYS A 64 -1.50 -6.40 -1.80
N TRP A 65 -1.77 -5.12 -1.92
CA TRP A 65 -2.55 -4.33 -0.97
C TRP A 65 -3.99 -4.20 -1.47
N ASN A 66 -4.94 -4.07 -0.54
CA ASN A 66 -6.32 -3.75 -0.86
C ASN A 66 -6.57 -2.28 -0.46
N LEU A 67 -6.99 -1.45 -1.40
CA LEU A 67 -7.46 -0.11 -1.11
C LEU A 67 -8.93 -0.16 -0.67
N VAL A 68 -9.25 0.40 0.49
CA VAL A 68 -10.62 0.61 0.96
C VAL A 68 -10.86 2.11 1.12
N THR A 69 -11.89 2.60 0.42
CA THR A 69 -12.33 4.00 0.50
C THR A 69 -13.82 4.07 0.86
N GLN A 70 -14.19 5.08 1.65
CA GLN A 70 -15.56 5.38 2.04
C GLN A 70 -15.82 6.89 1.93
N PRO A 71 -17.00 7.33 1.45
CA PRO A 71 -17.32 8.75 1.38
C PRO A 71 -17.19 9.47 2.75
N PRO A 72 -16.68 10.71 2.77
CA PRO A 72 -16.35 11.54 1.61
C PRO A 72 -14.93 11.33 1.06
N ALA A 73 -14.16 10.37 1.59
CA ALA A 73 -12.77 10.23 1.18
C ALA A 73 -12.62 9.75 -0.26
N GLN A 74 -11.57 10.25 -0.92
CA GLN A 74 -11.17 9.88 -2.26
C GLN A 74 -9.69 9.54 -2.24
N ALA A 75 -9.36 8.35 -2.72
CA ALA A 75 -7.99 7.89 -2.84
C ALA A 75 -7.81 6.96 -4.05
N ALA A 76 -6.60 6.92 -4.56
CA ALA A 76 -6.14 6.02 -5.60
C ALA A 76 -4.85 5.34 -5.16
N MET A 77 -4.63 4.11 -5.61
CA MET A 77 -3.48 3.29 -5.23
C MET A 77 -2.90 2.64 -6.47
N GLU A 78 -1.58 2.67 -6.61
CA GLU A 78 -0.85 2.04 -7.70
C GLU A 78 0.43 1.37 -7.19
N ASP A 79 0.83 0.29 -7.85
CA ASP A 79 2.14 -0.34 -7.65
C ASP A 79 3.18 0.43 -8.48
N THR A 80 4.31 0.75 -7.87
CA THR A 80 5.41 1.49 -8.53
C THR A 80 6.78 0.85 -8.24
N ILE A 81 7.75 1.14 -9.11
CA ILE A 81 9.16 0.75 -8.92
C ILE A 81 9.93 1.97 -8.45
N VAL A 82 10.61 1.85 -7.31
CA VAL A 82 11.35 2.93 -6.65
C VAL A 82 12.81 2.52 -6.51
N GLU A 83 13.66 3.06 -7.38
CA GLU A 83 15.10 2.75 -7.40
C GLU A 83 15.81 3.18 -6.11
N GLU A 84 15.34 4.27 -5.50
CA GLU A 84 15.87 4.85 -4.27
C GLU A 84 15.56 4.04 -3.00
N LEU A 85 14.66 3.05 -3.10
CA LEU A 85 14.26 2.24 -1.95
C LEU A 85 15.45 1.41 -1.43
N PRO A 86 15.79 1.46 -0.13
CA PRO A 86 16.87 0.65 0.41
C PRO A 86 16.61 -0.85 0.28
N GLY A 87 17.66 -1.62 -0.03
CA GLY A 87 17.58 -3.08 -0.21
C GLY A 87 17.34 -3.52 -1.65
N THR A 88 16.98 -4.81 -1.81
CA THR A 88 16.79 -5.46 -3.11
C THR A 88 15.35 -5.40 -3.62
N ASN A 89 14.37 -5.23 -2.73
CA ASN A 89 12.99 -5.02 -3.13
C ASN A 89 12.85 -3.57 -3.59
N LYS A 90 12.47 -3.37 -4.86
CA LYS A 90 12.25 -2.05 -5.46
C LYS A 90 10.77 -1.74 -5.68
N HIS A 91 9.87 -2.61 -5.24
CA HIS A 91 8.43 -2.38 -5.37
C HIS A 91 7.90 -1.61 -4.16
N ALA A 92 7.16 -0.55 -4.44
CA ALA A 92 6.39 0.20 -3.45
C ALA A 92 4.93 0.32 -3.91
N VAL A 93 4.04 0.55 -2.96
CA VAL A 93 2.69 1.02 -3.22
C VAL A 93 2.67 2.51 -3.02
N HIS A 94 2.19 3.23 -4.03
CA HIS A 94 1.91 4.65 -3.99
C HIS A 94 0.41 4.85 -3.75
N LEU A 95 0.07 5.58 -2.69
CA LEU A 95 -1.29 5.97 -2.33
C LEU A 95 -1.43 7.48 -2.43
N THR A 96 -2.34 7.94 -3.29
CA THR A 96 -2.73 9.35 -3.38
C THR A 96 -4.08 9.54 -2.70
N VAL A 97 -4.16 10.40 -1.69
CA VAL A 97 -5.40 10.76 -1.00
C VAL A 97 -5.74 12.22 -1.30
N SER A 98 -6.86 12.46 -2.00
CA SER A 98 -7.25 13.81 -2.45
C SER A 98 -8.35 14.44 -1.59
N GLN A 99 -9.18 13.63 -0.94
CA GLN A 99 -10.23 14.09 -0.03
C GLN A 99 -10.27 13.21 1.22
N VAL A 100 -10.53 13.84 2.36
CA VAL A 100 -10.61 13.17 3.66
C VAL A 100 -11.71 13.77 4.53
N ASP A 101 -12.14 13.00 5.52
CA ASP A 101 -12.84 13.48 6.71
C ASP A 101 -11.99 13.08 7.92
N PRO A 102 -11.28 14.02 8.57
CA PRO A 102 -10.40 13.68 9.70
C PRO A 102 -11.12 13.01 10.87
N ALA A 103 -12.44 13.20 11.01
CA ALA A 103 -13.24 12.51 12.02
C ALA A 103 -13.46 11.03 11.67
N LYS A 104 -13.25 10.65 10.41
CA LYS A 104 -13.32 9.29 9.87
C LYS A 104 -12.00 8.89 9.25
N PHE A 105 -10.90 8.97 10.01
CA PHE A 105 -9.56 8.66 9.51
C PHE A 105 -9.41 7.26 8.86
N TRP A 106 -10.33 6.34 9.13
CA TRP A 106 -10.43 5.01 8.53
C TRP A 106 -11.07 4.98 7.13
N SER A 107 -11.59 6.11 6.64
CA SER A 107 -12.32 6.17 5.37
C SER A 107 -11.43 6.11 4.13
N ALA A 108 -10.11 6.21 4.27
CA ALA A 108 -9.13 5.89 3.24
C ALA A 108 -8.02 5.06 3.88
N GLN A 109 -7.90 3.79 3.47
CA GLN A 109 -6.93 2.88 4.07
C GLN A 109 -6.41 1.84 3.09
N MET A 110 -5.15 1.47 3.26
CA MET A 110 -4.54 0.31 2.62
C MET A 110 -4.58 -0.85 3.62
N ILE A 111 -5.04 -2.01 3.17
CA ILE A 111 -5.18 -3.20 3.98
C ILE A 111 -4.31 -4.31 3.41
N LYS A 112 -3.49 -4.91 4.28
CA LYS A 112 -2.71 -6.10 4.02
C LYS A 112 -3.24 -7.23 4.91
N GLU A 113 -3.77 -8.28 4.28
CA GLU A 113 -4.18 -9.48 5.01
C GLU A 113 -2.94 -10.21 5.56
N VAL A 114 -3.06 -10.76 6.77
CA VAL A 114 -2.04 -11.61 7.39
C VAL A 114 -2.39 -13.07 7.07
N PRO A 115 -1.61 -13.76 6.21
CA PRO A 115 -1.97 -15.08 5.71
C PRO A 115 -1.66 -16.23 6.70
N GLN A 116 -1.07 -15.94 7.85
CA GLN A 116 -0.66 -16.94 8.83
C GLN A 116 -1.32 -16.71 10.19
N ASP A 117 -1.49 -17.80 10.94
CA ASP A 117 -1.99 -17.74 12.30
C ASP A 117 -1.02 -16.95 13.19
N VAL A 118 -1.57 -16.07 14.01
CA VAL A 118 -0.85 -15.32 15.04
C VAL A 118 -1.46 -15.67 16.39
N MET A 119 -0.75 -16.45 17.18
CA MET A 119 -1.24 -16.91 18.49
C MET A 119 -1.13 -15.81 19.55
N SER A 120 -2.00 -15.86 20.55
CA SER A 120 -1.99 -14.99 21.72
C SER A 120 -0.67 -15.07 22.49
N GLY A 121 -0.30 -13.96 23.14
CA GLY A 121 0.85 -13.84 24.02
C GLY A 121 2.20 -13.71 23.33
N LYS A 122 2.23 -13.65 21.98
CA LYS A 122 3.43 -13.52 21.16
C LYS A 122 3.90 -12.08 21.08
N GLU A 123 5.21 -11.89 21.17
CA GLU A 123 5.87 -10.63 20.86
C GLU A 123 6.10 -10.59 19.35
N MET A 124 5.66 -9.50 18.74
CA MET A 124 5.63 -9.32 17.30
C MET A 124 6.19 -7.94 16.96
N VAL A 125 6.82 -7.82 15.81
CA VAL A 125 7.29 -6.53 15.29
C VAL A 125 6.82 -6.39 13.85
N VAL A 126 6.09 -5.30 13.55
CA VAL A 126 5.79 -4.92 12.17
C VAL A 126 6.95 -4.09 11.63
N HIS A 127 7.48 -4.45 10.47
CA HIS A 127 8.50 -3.71 9.75
C HIS A 127 7.97 -3.26 8.40
N PHE A 128 8.24 -2.03 8.01
CA PHE A 128 8.01 -1.55 6.65
C PHE A 128 8.85 -0.29 6.37
N TRP A 129 9.08 -0.03 5.08
CA TRP A 129 9.60 1.24 4.60
C TRP A 129 8.44 2.17 4.26
N GLY A 130 8.53 3.43 4.67
CA GLY A 130 7.52 4.44 4.34
C GLY A 130 8.11 5.82 4.09
N ARG A 131 7.45 6.60 3.21
CA ARG A 131 7.70 8.04 3.05
C ARG A 131 6.44 8.79 2.61
N SER A 132 6.46 10.11 2.75
CA SER A 132 5.45 11.04 2.25
C SER A 132 6.09 12.42 2.04
N LEU A 133 6.00 12.94 0.82
CA LEU A 133 6.55 14.27 0.49
C LEU A 133 5.91 15.39 1.34
N GLN A 134 4.64 15.24 1.71
CA GLN A 134 3.87 16.20 2.50
C GLN A 134 3.93 15.93 4.01
N SER A 135 4.81 15.02 4.44
CA SER A 135 4.90 14.59 5.84
C SER A 135 3.56 14.12 6.42
N THR A 136 2.89 13.20 5.72
CA THR A 136 1.52 12.81 6.04
C THR A 136 1.42 11.96 7.32
N PRO A 137 0.56 12.32 8.30
CA PRO A 137 0.25 11.48 9.43
C PRO A 137 -0.66 10.33 9.02
N VAL A 138 -0.33 9.13 9.49
CA VAL A 138 -1.09 7.90 9.26
C VAL A 138 -1.30 7.15 10.57
N TRP A 139 -2.37 6.37 10.64
CA TRP A 139 -2.52 5.34 11.66
C TRP A 139 -2.07 4.00 11.13
N LEU A 140 -1.23 3.32 11.90
CA LEU A 140 -0.73 1.98 11.65
C LEU A 140 -1.42 1.06 12.63
N ILE A 141 -2.15 0.07 12.12
CA ILE A 141 -3.04 -0.75 12.93
C ILE A 141 -2.87 -2.21 12.57
N PHE A 142 -2.68 -3.05 13.59
CA PHE A 142 -2.87 -4.50 13.48
C PHE A 142 -4.18 -4.84 14.16
N GLU A 143 -5.17 -5.35 13.42
CA GLU A 143 -6.53 -5.58 13.91
C GLU A 143 -7.13 -6.87 13.35
N GLU A 144 -8.27 -7.28 13.93
CA GLU A 144 -9.08 -8.36 13.38
C GLU A 144 -9.56 -8.04 11.95
N GLY A 145 -9.45 -9.03 11.07
CA GLY A 145 -9.85 -8.88 9.67
C GLY A 145 -11.37 -8.76 9.44
N LYS A 146 -12.16 -8.93 10.50
CA LYS A 146 -13.63 -8.86 10.49
C LYS A 146 -14.11 -8.03 11.68
N SER A 147 -15.35 -7.56 11.59
CA SER A 147 -16.05 -6.91 12.71
C SER A 147 -15.91 -7.75 13.99
N PRO A 148 -15.56 -7.13 15.13
CA PRO A 148 -15.56 -5.68 15.39
C PRO A 148 -14.26 -4.94 15.04
N HIS A 149 -13.31 -5.55 14.31
CA HIS A 149 -12.02 -4.96 13.96
C HIS A 149 -11.20 -4.54 15.19
N THR A 150 -11.18 -5.39 16.21
CA THR A 150 -10.50 -5.05 17.47
C THR A 150 -9.00 -4.94 17.24
N PRO A 151 -8.35 -3.80 17.55
CA PRO A 151 -6.92 -3.64 17.38
C PRO A 151 -6.12 -4.39 18.46
N GLU A 152 -4.92 -4.81 18.10
CA GLU A 152 -3.83 -5.24 19.01
C GLU A 152 -2.66 -4.25 18.98
N LEU A 153 -2.47 -3.58 17.84
CA LEU A 153 -1.56 -2.46 17.66
C LEU A 153 -2.35 -1.30 17.07
N GLN A 154 -2.18 -0.10 17.62
CA GLN A 154 -2.69 1.14 17.03
C GLN A 154 -1.74 2.28 17.35
N GLN A 155 -1.01 2.76 16.35
CA GLN A 155 -0.03 3.83 16.51
C GLN A 155 -0.17 4.89 15.42
N LYS A 156 -0.14 6.16 15.81
CA LYS A 156 -0.07 7.28 14.88
C LYS A 156 1.38 7.63 14.62
N VAL A 157 1.77 7.72 13.35
CA VAL A 157 3.10 8.21 12.94
C VAL A 157 2.95 9.31 11.90
N THR A 158 3.93 10.19 11.85
CA THR A 158 4.08 11.15 10.75
C THR A 158 5.18 10.64 9.83
N LEU A 159 4.84 10.35 8.58
CA LEU A 159 5.84 9.93 7.60
C LEU A 159 6.75 11.10 7.23
N THR A 160 7.97 10.81 6.80
CA THR A 160 8.98 11.78 6.38
C THR A 160 9.10 11.83 4.86
N PRO A 161 9.62 12.92 4.26
CA PRO A 161 9.91 12.96 2.83
C PRO A 161 10.92 11.90 2.37
N GLU A 162 11.84 11.51 3.26
CA GLU A 162 12.84 10.47 3.01
C GLU A 162 12.29 9.08 3.37
N TRP A 163 12.75 8.06 2.62
CA TRP A 163 12.52 6.67 2.98
C TRP A 163 13.06 6.37 4.37
N LYS A 164 12.18 5.93 5.25
CA LYS A 164 12.52 5.50 6.60
C LYS A 164 11.93 4.12 6.87
N GLN A 165 12.70 3.28 7.54
CA GLN A 165 12.21 2.03 8.09
C GLN A 165 11.48 2.30 9.41
N TYR A 166 10.27 1.79 9.53
CA TYR A 166 9.44 1.84 10.73
C TYR A 166 9.36 0.45 11.34
N GLU A 167 9.48 0.41 12.66
CA GLU A 167 9.40 -0.82 13.46
C GLU A 167 8.40 -0.59 14.58
N LEU A 168 7.38 -1.44 14.64
CA LEU A 168 6.27 -1.32 15.59
C LEU A 168 6.17 -2.60 16.42
N PRO A 169 6.82 -2.66 17.59
CA PRO A 169 6.67 -3.79 18.49
C PRO A 169 5.27 -3.79 19.11
N PHE A 170 4.66 -4.97 19.22
CA PHE A 170 3.42 -5.19 19.92
C PHE A 170 3.35 -6.61 20.48
N ARG A 171 2.41 -6.84 21.40
CA ARG A 171 2.14 -8.17 21.94
C ARG A 171 0.70 -8.55 21.67
N THR A 172 0.48 -9.73 21.13
CA THR A 172 -0.88 -10.23 20.85
C THR A 172 -1.58 -10.59 22.15
N THR A 173 -2.86 -10.22 22.27
CA THR A 173 -3.70 -10.57 23.43
C THR A 173 -4.72 -11.66 23.10
N ARG A 174 -4.94 -11.95 21.80
CA ARG A 174 -5.80 -13.04 21.32
C ARG A 174 -5.18 -13.82 20.17
N ASP A 175 -5.82 -14.95 19.87
CA ASP A 175 -5.50 -15.77 18.71
C ASP A 175 -6.14 -15.16 17.46
N HIS A 176 -5.35 -15.02 16.40
CA HIS A 176 -5.79 -14.66 15.08
C HIS A 176 -5.57 -15.84 14.14
N ILE A 177 -6.62 -16.59 13.86
CA ILE A 177 -6.57 -17.70 12.90
C ILE A 177 -6.65 -17.12 11.49
N ALA A 178 -5.74 -17.49 10.60
CA ALA A 178 -5.68 -16.95 9.25
C ALA A 178 -6.99 -17.20 8.47
N PRO A 179 -7.40 -16.28 7.58
CA PRO A 179 -6.84 -14.95 7.32
C PRO A 179 -7.60 -13.87 8.12
N HIS A 180 -7.66 -13.99 9.46
CA HIS A 180 -8.49 -13.10 10.30
C HIS A 180 -7.72 -12.00 11.02
N ALA A 181 -6.52 -11.65 10.55
CA ALA A 181 -5.83 -10.43 10.96
C ALA A 181 -5.46 -9.58 9.73
N ASN A 182 -5.49 -8.28 9.93
CA ASN A 182 -5.10 -7.27 8.95
C ASN A 182 -4.03 -6.37 9.55
N PHE A 183 -3.07 -5.99 8.72
CA PHE A 183 -2.33 -4.75 8.93
C PHE A 183 -2.93 -3.65 8.05
N CYS A 184 -3.27 -2.53 8.66
CA CYS A 184 -3.94 -1.40 8.03
C CYS A 184 -3.08 -0.15 8.16
N ILE A 185 -2.95 0.59 7.07
CA ILE A 185 -2.45 1.97 7.06
C ILE A 185 -3.64 2.88 6.75
N LYS A 186 -4.15 3.58 7.76
CA LYS A 186 -5.29 4.48 7.64
C LYS A 186 -4.78 5.91 7.40
N ALA A 187 -5.06 6.43 6.20
CA ALA A 187 -4.54 7.68 5.66
C ALA A 187 -5.59 8.80 5.58
N GLY A 188 -6.78 8.60 6.16
CA GLY A 188 -7.88 9.57 6.11
C GLY A 188 -7.74 10.79 7.03
N ILE A 189 -6.53 11.11 7.53
CA ILE A 189 -6.32 12.27 8.44
C ILE A 189 -6.17 13.56 7.64
N GLN A 190 -5.39 13.54 6.56
CA GLN A 190 -5.16 14.70 5.68
C GLN A 190 -4.94 14.21 4.24
N PRO A 191 -5.22 15.05 3.23
CA PRO A 191 -4.82 14.76 1.86
C PRO A 191 -3.29 14.71 1.73
N GLY A 192 -2.79 13.89 0.83
CA GLY A 192 -1.35 13.73 0.61
C GLY A 192 -1.03 12.46 -0.16
N GLU A 193 0.27 12.26 -0.39
CA GLU A 193 0.81 11.09 -1.05
C GLU A 193 1.66 10.30 -0.06
N ILE A 194 1.49 8.98 -0.08
CA ILE A 194 2.16 8.05 0.83
C ILE A 194 2.73 6.93 -0.03
N GLU A 195 3.99 6.57 0.23
CA GLU A 195 4.62 5.41 -0.39
C GLU A 195 5.05 4.42 0.69
N VAL A 196 4.74 3.13 0.47
CA VAL A 196 5.01 2.05 1.43
C VAL A 196 5.61 0.86 0.70
N ALA A 197 6.62 0.24 1.30
CA ALA A 197 7.30 -0.91 0.70
C ALA A 197 7.79 -1.90 1.75
N GLY A 198 8.08 -3.12 1.29
CA GLY A 198 8.78 -4.15 2.08
C GLY A 198 8.13 -4.45 3.43
N ILE A 199 6.79 -4.53 3.47
CA ILE A 199 6.09 -4.85 4.71
C ILE A 199 6.28 -6.31 5.09
N TYR A 200 6.65 -6.55 6.35
CA TYR A 200 6.64 -7.87 6.95
C TYR A 200 6.36 -7.78 8.45
N VAL A 201 6.01 -8.91 9.05
CA VAL A 201 5.73 -9.00 10.49
C VAL A 201 6.46 -10.21 11.02
N ASP A 202 7.37 -10.00 11.97
CA ASP A 202 8.17 -11.04 12.57
C ASP A 202 7.66 -11.35 13.97
N SER A 203 7.74 -12.63 14.34
CA SER A 203 7.60 -13.07 15.73
C SER A 203 8.99 -13.14 16.35
N GLU A 204 9.16 -12.51 17.51
CA GLU A 204 10.39 -12.70 18.32
C GLU A 204 10.44 -14.11 18.93
#